data_AF-A0A2S6UKT3-F1
#
_entry.id   AF-A0A2S6UKT3-F1
#
_cell.length_a   1.000
_cell.length_b   1.000
_cell.length_c   1.000
_cell.angle_alpha   90.00
_cell.angle_beta   90.00
_cell.angle_gamma   90.00
#
_symmetry.space_group_name_H-M   'P 1'
#
loop_
_entity.id
_entity.type
_entity.pdbx_description
1 polymer ?
#
loop_
_entity_poly.entity_id
_entity_poly.type
_entity_poly.pdbx_seq_one_letter_code
_entity_poly.pdbx_strand_id
1 'polypeptide(L)' 'MDEEVFNMQLRKFLKIVGVTSQREIEAAVRTAIDDGRLSGDEKVKARVTLSIEQLGLSTDIDGTIDLA' A
#
# COMPACT_ATOMS: atom_id res chain seq x y z
N MET A 1 -6.90 25.91 -11.83
CA MET A 1 -7.12 24.46 -11.74
C MET A 1 -8.57 24.25 -11.39
N ASP A 2 -9.26 23.33 -12.05
CA ASP A 2 -10.58 22.90 -11.60
C ASP A 2 -10.39 21.96 -10.41
N GLU A 3 -10.80 22.41 -9.23
CA GLU A 3 -10.60 21.70 -7.98
C GLU A 3 -11.45 20.43 -7.88
N GLU A 4 -12.63 20.41 -8.50
CA GLU A 4 -13.49 19.23 -8.52
C GLU A 4 -12.87 18.15 -9.39
N VAL A 5 -12.42 18.51 -10.60
CA VAL A 5 -11.72 17.60 -11.52
C VAL A 5 -10.44 17.09 -10.86
N PHE A 6 -9.63 17.96 -10.26
CA PHE A 6 -8.39 17.57 -9.59
C PHE A 6 -8.66 16.56 -8.46
N ASN A 7 -9.59 16.86 -7.56
CA ASN A 7 -9.93 15.98 -6.44
C ASN A 7 -10.52 14.65 -6.91
N MET A 8 -11.32 14.65 -7.97
CA MET A 8 -11.85 13.43 -8.57
C MET A 8 -10.74 12.53 -9.11
N GLN A 9 -9.79 13.09 -9.88
CA GLN A 9 -8.68 12.32 -10.43
C GLN A 9 -7.75 11.80 -9.33
N LEU A 10 -7.46 12.62 -8.32
CA LEU A 10 -6.65 12.20 -7.17
C LEU A 10 -7.30 11.02 -6.44
N ARG A 11 -8.60 11.08 -6.15
CA ARG A 11 -9.34 9.96 -5.53
C ARG A 11 -9.31 8.71 -6.39
N LYS A 12 -9.48 8.84 -7.71
CA LYS A 12 -9.42 7.70 -8.64
C LYS A 12 -8.05 7.02 -8.59
N PHE A 13 -6.97 7.81 -8.59
CA PHE A 13 -5.61 7.29 -8.46
C PHE A 13 -5.41 6.57 -7.11
N LEU A 14 -5.75 7.24 -5.99
CA LEU A 14 -5.59 6.66 -4.66
C LEU A 14 -6.41 5.37 -4.47
N LYS A 15 -7.58 5.26 -5.11
CA LYS A 15 -8.37 4.02 -5.12
C LYS A 15 -7.63 2.88 -5.83
N ILE A 16 -7.01 3.16 -6.97
CA ILE A 16 -6.22 2.15 -7.71
C ILE A 16 -5.04 1.71 -6.85
N VAL A 17 -4.32 2.65 -6.25
CA VAL A 17 -3.20 2.37 -5.34
C VAL A 17 -3.66 1.46 -4.19
N GLY A 18 -4.73 1.83 -3.47
CA GLY A 18 -5.23 1.05 -2.34
C GLY A 18 -5.59 -0.40 -2.72
N VAL A 19 -6.38 -0.59 -3.78
CA VAL A 19 -6.80 -1.93 -4.22
C VAL A 19 -5.63 -2.77 -4.72
N THR A 20 -4.70 -2.16 -5.45
CA THR A 20 -3.52 -2.88 -5.98
C THR A 20 -2.60 -3.29 -4.83
N SER A 21 -2.24 -2.35 -3.95
CA SER A 21 -1.37 -2.64 -2.81
C SER A 21 -1.97 -3.72 -1.89
N GLN A 22 -3.28 -3.66 -1.63
CA GLN A 22 -3.95 -4.69 -0.83
C GLN A 22 -3.79 -6.08 -1.45
N ARG A 23 -4.08 -6.24 -2.75
CA ARG A 23 -3.97 -7.52 -3.45
C ARG A 23 -2.54 -8.08 -3.41
N GLU A 24 -1.55 -7.22 -3.63
CA GLU A 24 -0.14 -7.63 -3.61
C GLU A 24 0.31 -8.04 -2.21
N ILE A 25 -0.10 -7.29 -1.18
CA ILE A 25 0.19 -7.61 0.23
C ILE A 25 -0.44 -8.95 0.62
N GLU A 26 -1.73 -9.16 0.31
CA GLU A 26 -2.43 -10.41 0.62
C GLU A 26 -1.77 -11.62 -0.07
N ALA A 27 -1.41 -11.48 -1.35
CA ALA A 27 -0.71 -12.52 -2.08
C ALA A 27 0.65 -12.85 -1.46
N ALA A 28 1.45 -11.82 -1.14
CA ALA A 28 2.77 -11.99 -0.53
C ALA A 28 2.70 -12.64 0.86
N VAL A 29 1.74 -12.22 1.69
CA VAL A 29 1.51 -12.80 3.03
C VAL A 29 1.09 -14.27 2.90
N ARG A 30 0.12 -14.59 2.02
CA ARG A 30 -0.32 -15.97 1.81
C ARG A 30 0.83 -16.87 1.35
N THR A 31 1.60 -16.44 0.35
CA THR A 31 2.78 -17.20 -0.10
C THR A 31 3.81 -17.38 1.03
N ALA A 32 4.03 -16.36 1.86
CA ALA A 32 4.97 -16.49 2.97
C ALA A 32 4.48 -17.47 4.07
N ILE A 33 3.17 -17.57 4.30
CA ILE A 33 2.59 -18.59 5.18
C ILE A 33 2.74 -19.99 4.56
N ASP A 34 2.37 -20.14 3.28
CA ASP A 34 2.46 -21.42 2.56
C ASP A 34 3.90 -21.96 2.49
N ASP A 35 4.89 -21.06 2.36
CA ASP A 35 6.33 -21.38 2.37
C ASP A 35 6.89 -21.60 3.80
N GLY A 36 6.09 -21.41 4.85
CA GLY A 36 6.51 -21.51 6.25
C GLY A 36 7.42 -20.39 6.75
N ARG A 37 7.50 -19.26 6.03
CA ARG A 37 8.23 -18.05 6.45
C ARG A 37 7.46 -17.22 7.48
N LEU A 38 6.13 -17.30 7.44
CA LEU A 38 5.24 -16.71 8.43
C LEU A 38 4.37 -17.78 9.08
N SER A 39 4.06 -17.63 10.37
CA SER A 39 3.15 -18.52 11.09
C SER A 39 1.68 -18.12 10.93
N GLY A 40 1.41 -16.89 10.52
CA GLY A 40 0.05 -16.38 10.28
C GLY A 40 -0.63 -15.76 11.51
N ASP A 41 0.08 -15.60 12.63
CA ASP A 41 -0.40 -15.00 13.88
C ASP A 41 0.53 -13.88 14.39
N GLU A 42 1.40 -13.39 13.51
CA GLU A 42 2.43 -12.40 13.82
C GLU A 42 2.13 -11.01 13.23
N LYS A 43 2.96 -10.03 13.57
CA LYS A 43 2.86 -8.65 13.08
C LYS A 43 3.91 -8.36 12.03
N VAL A 44 3.46 -7.93 10.85
CA VAL A 44 4.34 -7.58 9.73
C VAL A 44 4.45 -6.07 9.62
N LYS A 45 5.69 -5.56 9.63
CA LYS A 45 5.95 -4.14 9.31
C LYS A 45 5.89 -3.93 7.80
N ALA A 46 5.13 -2.93 7.39
CA ALA A 46 5.00 -2.53 5.99
C ALA A 46 5.44 -1.07 5.81
N ARG A 47 6.00 -0.76 4.65
CA ARG A 47 6.35 0.60 4.23
C ARG A 47 5.95 0.81 2.78
N VAL A 48 5.40 1.98 2.50
CA VAL A 48 5.16 2.48 1.14
C VAL A 48 5.88 3.82 0.99
N THR A 49 6.57 4.03 -0.12
CA THR A 49 7.12 5.34 -0.50
C THR A 49 6.22 5.96 -1.57
N LEU A 50 5.62 7.11 -1.26
CA LEU A 50 4.88 7.92 -2.22
C LEU A 50 5.83 8.94 -2.85
N SER A 51 6.12 8.78 -4.14
CA SER A 51 7.00 9.67 -4.88
C SER A 51 6.29 10.40 -6.03
N ILE A 52 6.50 11.70 -6.16
CA ILE A 52 6.11 12.51 -7.32
C ILE A 52 7.32 13.33 -7.76
N GLU A 53 8.08 12.81 -8.72
CA GLU A 53 9.38 13.35 -9.17
C GLU A 53 9.28 14.83 -9.57
N GLN A 54 8.26 15.18 -10.36
CA GLN A 54 8.04 16.55 -10.85
C GLN A 54 7.76 17.56 -9.73
N LEU A 55 7.30 17.08 -8.57
CA LEU A 55 7.02 17.91 -7.40
C LEU A 55 8.11 17.78 -6.33
N GLY A 56 9.15 16.97 -6.57
CA GLY A 56 10.15 16.62 -5.56
C GLY A 56 9.55 15.96 -4.31
N LEU A 57 8.36 15.38 -4.41
CA LEU A 57 7.70 14.71 -3.28
C LEU A 57 8.28 13.31 -3.13
N SER A 58 8.71 12.98 -1.92
CA SER A 58 9.06 11.62 -1.51
C SER A 58 8.72 11.46 -0.04
N THR A 59 7.68 10.69 0.26
CA THR A 59 7.18 10.49 1.62
C THR A 59 7.03 9.01 1.91
N ASP A 60 7.66 8.56 2.99
CA ASP A 60 7.48 7.20 3.50
C ASP A 60 6.27 7.13 4.43
N ILE A 61 5.48 6.08 4.25
CA ILE A 61 4.31 5.74 5.04
C ILE A 61 4.55 4.37 5.64
N ASP A 62 4.80 4.33 6.94
CA ASP A 62 5.00 3.09 7.70
C ASP A 62 3.69 2.60 8.33
N GLY A 63 3.54 1.28 8.40
CA GLY A 63 2.39 0.63 9.02
C GLY A 63 2.75 -0.72 9.62
N THR A 64 1.87 -1.25 10.46
CA THR A 64 1.96 -2.62 10.97
C THR A 64 0.67 -3.35 10.62
N ILE A 65 0.81 -4.55 10.07
CA ILE A 65 -0.29 -5.44 9.71
C ILE A 65 -0.33 -6.55 10.75
N ASP A 66 -1.44 -6.69 11.45
CA ASP A 66 -1.69 -7.78 12.39
C ASP A 66 -2.30 -8.96 11.63
N LEU A 67 -1.69 -10.15 11.72
CA LEU A 67 -2.18 -11.36 11.03
C LEU A 67 -3.07 -12.23 11.93
N ALA A 68 -3.10 -11.96 13.24
CA ALA A 68 -3.87 -12.69 14.23
C ALA A 68 -5.36 -12.30 14.29
#